data_AF-A0A7S0CWN3-F1
#
_entry.id   AF-A0A7S0CWN3-F1
#
_cell.length_a   1.000
_cell.length_b   1.000
_cell.length_c   1.000
_cell.angle_alpha   90.00
_cell.angle_beta   90.00
_cell.angle_gamma   90.00
#
_symmetry.space_group_name_H-M   'P 1'
#
loop_
_entity.id
_entity.type
_entity.pdbx_description
1 polymer ?
#
loop_
_entity_poly.entity_id
_entity_poly.type
_entity_poly.pdbx_seq_one_letter_code
_entity_poly.pdbx_strand_id
1 'polypeptide(L)'
;RLAMGRKRKQDSSAIEAAGSHFIGKKSSKKRLKKAGRDDGRSQGGMDEKKSRMSVINDEWQTTKRSWDDIAHFFSGYKTKTIWMPFYYDGLCAKHVRSLGFKKVIHKKQDFFQKAADTTFMKSIDLIWDNPPYTGAQLKERVLRTLVKSGIPFVMLLPSSILHSKLLQDIAELSKVQVIIPRRVYVCKTGKTPVPFKYLVWLCYRTRLPKDLVFVEDDGGETREVV
;
A
#
# COMPACT_ATOMS: atom_id res chain seq x y z
N ARG A 1 -3.89 -14.38 55.60
CA ARG A 1 -4.35 -13.06 55.10
C ARG A 1 -4.42 -13.18 53.57
N LEU A 2 -5.60 -13.45 52.97
CA LEU A 2 -6.57 -12.45 52.44
C LEU A 2 -5.87 -11.39 51.56
N ALA A 3 -6.21 -11.12 50.30
CA ALA A 3 -7.31 -11.56 49.43
C ALA A 3 -7.08 -11.05 47.98
N MET A 4 -7.85 -11.62 47.02
CA MET A 4 -8.34 -11.05 45.74
C MET A 4 -7.29 -10.64 44.66
N GLY A 5 -7.35 -11.10 43.40
CA GLY A 5 -8.48 -11.46 42.58
C GLY A 5 -8.82 -10.31 41.60
N ARG A 6 -8.26 -10.34 40.38
CA ARG A 6 -8.82 -9.61 39.22
C ARG A 6 -8.53 -10.38 37.93
N LYS A 7 -9.56 -11.08 37.45
CA LYS A 7 -9.68 -11.64 36.09
C LYS A 7 -9.54 -10.50 35.07
N ARG A 8 -8.60 -10.62 34.12
CA ARG A 8 -8.62 -9.78 32.91
C ARG A 8 -9.63 -10.37 31.93
N LYS A 9 -10.65 -9.56 31.58
CA LYS A 9 -11.55 -9.80 30.46
C LYS A 9 -10.71 -9.85 29.18
N GLN A 10 -10.82 -10.94 28.43
CA GLN A 10 -10.48 -10.99 27.01
C GLN A 10 -11.60 -10.28 26.26
N ASP A 11 -11.34 -9.12 25.68
CA ASP A 11 -12.20 -8.56 24.64
C ASP A 11 -11.76 -9.13 23.29
N SER A 12 -12.54 -10.10 22.82
CA SER A 12 -12.51 -10.61 21.44
C SER A 12 -13.29 -9.66 20.54
N SER A 13 -12.61 -8.74 19.86
CA SER A 13 -13.19 -7.99 18.74
C SER A 13 -12.09 -7.47 17.80
N ALA A 14 -11.30 -8.38 17.22
CA ALA A 14 -10.31 -8.01 16.20
C ALA A 14 -9.97 -9.14 15.20
N ILE A 15 -10.86 -10.12 14.99
CA ILE A 15 -10.58 -11.30 14.12
C ILE A 15 -11.43 -11.35 12.84
N GLU A 16 -12.31 -10.37 12.56
CA GLU A 16 -13.23 -10.47 11.41
C GLU A 16 -12.79 -9.82 10.08
N ALA A 17 -11.52 -9.44 9.90
CA ALA A 17 -11.08 -8.84 8.62
C ALA A 17 -9.95 -9.59 7.89
N ALA A 18 -9.60 -10.81 8.31
CA ALA A 18 -8.54 -11.59 7.66
C ALA A 18 -8.84 -13.09 7.70
N GLY A 19 -9.78 -13.56 6.88
CA GLY A 19 -10.02 -15.00 6.74
C GLY A 19 -11.30 -15.35 5.99
N SER A 20 -11.19 -15.49 4.67
CA SER A 20 -12.15 -16.27 3.86
C SER A 20 -11.38 -16.75 2.62
N HIS A 21 -10.64 -17.84 2.76
CA HIS A 21 -11.04 -19.25 2.59
C HIS A 21 -10.61 -19.79 1.22
N PHE A 22 -9.40 -20.35 1.23
CA PHE A 22 -9.01 -21.43 0.34
C PHE A 22 -9.88 -22.66 0.68
N ILE A 23 -10.74 -23.11 -0.23
CA ILE A 23 -11.15 -24.52 -0.34
C ILE A 23 -11.20 -24.85 -1.82
N GLY A 24 -10.22 -25.62 -2.29
CA GLY A 24 -10.31 -26.31 -3.57
C GLY A 24 -11.27 -27.50 -3.45
N LYS A 25 -12.06 -27.77 -4.49
CA LYS A 25 -12.55 -29.11 -4.81
C LYS A 25 -12.95 -29.23 -6.29
N LYS A 26 -12.23 -30.15 -6.94
CA LYS A 26 -12.48 -30.96 -8.13
C LYS A 26 -13.83 -30.79 -8.85
N SER A 27 -13.74 -30.51 -10.16
CA SER A 27 -14.82 -30.63 -11.13
C SER A 27 -15.07 -32.10 -11.49
N SER A 28 -16.22 -32.64 -11.09
CA SER A 28 -16.80 -33.86 -11.66
C SER A 28 -18.16 -33.52 -12.24
N LYS A 29 -18.27 -33.47 -13.57
CA LYS A 29 -19.53 -33.34 -14.31
C LYS A 29 -20.29 -34.67 -14.21
N LYS A 30 -21.50 -34.64 -13.64
CA LYS A 30 -22.54 -35.65 -13.90
C LYS A 30 -23.85 -34.94 -14.26
N ARG A 31 -24.54 -35.59 -15.19
CA ARG A 31 -25.60 -35.11 -16.09
C ARG A 31 -26.94 -35.73 -15.65
N LEU A 32 -28.05 -35.09 -16.05
CA LEU A 32 -29.48 -35.54 -16.03
C LEU A 32 -30.19 -35.49 -14.65
N LYS A 33 -31.47 -35.13 -14.50
CA LYS A 33 -32.68 -35.14 -15.37
C LYS A 33 -33.62 -33.94 -15.09
N LYS A 34 -34.52 -33.71 -16.05
CA LYS A 34 -35.62 -32.74 -16.09
C LYS A 34 -36.96 -33.42 -15.73
N ALA A 35 -37.81 -32.76 -14.94
CA ALA A 35 -39.28 -32.87 -14.82
C ALA A 35 -39.64 -32.09 -13.53
N GLY A 36 -40.58 -31.14 -13.42
CA GLY A 36 -41.70 -30.72 -14.23
C GLY A 36 -42.86 -30.46 -13.25
N ARG A 37 -43.36 -29.22 -13.17
CA ARG A 37 -44.78 -28.82 -13.02
C ARG A 37 -44.93 -27.37 -12.51
N ASP A 38 -45.89 -26.72 -13.15
CA ASP A 38 -46.48 -25.41 -12.89
C ASP A 38 -47.09 -25.29 -11.48
N ASP A 39 -47.25 -24.05 -11.02
CA ASP A 39 -48.54 -23.49 -10.55
C ASP A 39 -48.30 -22.06 -10.02
N GLY A 40 -48.93 -21.07 -10.65
CA GLY A 40 -48.65 -19.65 -10.48
C GLY A 40 -49.27 -18.97 -9.25
N ARG A 41 -48.71 -17.81 -8.87
CA ARG A 41 -49.45 -16.66 -8.33
C ARG A 41 -48.64 -15.36 -8.36
N SER A 42 -49.38 -14.28 -8.45
CA SER A 42 -49.05 -12.95 -8.95
C SER A 42 -48.25 -12.03 -8.01
N GLN A 43 -47.52 -11.12 -8.65
CA GLN A 43 -47.22 -9.71 -8.30
C GLN A 43 -46.74 -9.35 -6.88
N GLY A 44 -45.52 -8.79 -6.85
CA GLY A 44 -45.00 -7.97 -5.76
C GLY A 44 -43.64 -7.39 -6.16
N GLY A 45 -43.65 -6.24 -6.83
CA GLY A 45 -42.43 -5.49 -7.12
C GLY A 45 -41.95 -4.77 -5.86
N MET A 46 -40.71 -5.00 -5.45
CA MET A 46 -39.93 -4.02 -4.70
C MET A 46 -38.45 -4.39 -4.73
N ASP A 47 -37.68 -3.46 -5.28
CA ASP A 47 -36.26 -3.19 -5.04
C ASP A 47 -35.25 -4.27 -5.45
N GLU A 48 -34.80 -4.12 -6.70
CA GLU A 48 -33.41 -4.36 -7.07
C GLU A 48 -32.49 -3.65 -6.05
N LYS A 49 -32.06 -4.39 -5.02
CA LYS A 49 -30.85 -4.06 -4.27
C LYS A 49 -29.68 -4.23 -5.23
N LYS A 50 -29.51 -3.24 -6.10
CA LYS A 50 -28.28 -2.98 -6.83
C LYS A 50 -27.23 -2.82 -5.74
N SER A 51 -26.43 -3.87 -5.58
CA SER A 51 -25.22 -3.88 -4.78
C SER A 51 -24.44 -2.60 -5.11
N ARG A 52 -24.56 -1.59 -4.25
CA ARG A 52 -23.60 -0.49 -4.20
C ARG A 52 -22.34 -1.13 -3.67
N MET A 53 -21.60 -1.79 -4.55
CA MET A 53 -20.17 -1.94 -4.39
C MET A 53 -19.65 -0.53 -4.15
N SER A 54 -19.45 -0.18 -2.88
CA SER A 54 -18.71 1.01 -2.52
C SER A 54 -17.35 0.84 -3.18
N VAL A 55 -17.08 1.62 -4.22
CA VAL A 55 -15.74 1.76 -4.76
C VAL A 55 -14.90 2.25 -3.58
N ILE A 56 -14.15 1.34 -2.96
CA ILE A 56 -13.26 1.67 -1.86
C ILE A 56 -12.24 2.63 -2.46
N ASN A 57 -12.36 3.91 -2.12
CA ASN A 57 -11.45 4.94 -2.58
C ASN A 57 -10.20 4.90 -1.70
N ASP A 58 -9.17 4.21 -2.20
CA ASP A 58 -7.84 4.05 -1.60
C ASP A 58 -6.89 5.23 -1.91
N GLU A 59 -7.40 6.34 -2.41
CA GLU A 59 -6.60 7.52 -2.65
C GLU A 59 -6.33 8.27 -1.33
N TRP A 60 -5.09 8.17 -0.88
CA TRP A 60 -4.59 8.80 0.35
C TRP A 60 -3.26 9.49 0.08
N GLN A 61 -3.12 10.71 0.61
CA GLN A 61 -1.86 11.43 0.63
C GLN A 61 -1.02 10.98 1.83
N THR A 62 0.26 10.68 1.60
CA THR A 62 1.23 10.52 2.68
C THR A 62 1.63 11.89 3.21
N THR A 63 1.47 12.11 4.52
CA THR A 63 1.75 13.40 5.15
C THR A 63 3.24 13.70 5.22
N LYS A 64 3.61 15.00 5.35
CA LYS A 64 5.00 15.42 5.57
C LYS A 64 5.69 14.66 6.69
N ARG A 65 5.01 14.44 7.82
CA ARG A 65 5.57 13.71 8.97
C ARG A 65 6.06 12.33 8.56
N SER A 66 5.23 11.57 7.86
CA SER A 66 5.63 10.22 7.41
C SER A 66 6.70 10.18 6.32
N TRP A 67 6.85 11.24 5.54
CA TRP A 67 8.03 11.39 4.68
C TRP A 67 9.29 11.70 5.50
N ASP A 68 9.18 12.57 6.50
CA ASP A 68 10.29 12.99 7.38
C ASP A 68 10.85 11.81 8.19
N ASP A 69 9.97 10.95 8.72
CA ASP A 69 10.31 9.76 9.51
C ASP A 69 11.36 8.87 8.83
N ILE A 70 11.35 8.81 7.50
CA ILE A 70 12.25 7.95 6.71
C ILE A 70 13.20 8.71 5.78
N ALA A 71 13.10 10.04 5.68
CA ALA A 71 13.87 10.83 4.73
C ALA A 71 15.39 10.71 4.93
N HIS A 72 15.84 10.58 6.18
CA HIS A 72 17.26 10.50 6.53
C HIS A 72 17.95 9.25 5.94
N PHE A 73 17.23 8.14 5.77
CA PHE A 73 17.74 6.93 5.10
C PHE A 73 18.09 7.16 3.63
N PHE A 74 17.50 8.18 3.01
CA PHE A 74 17.68 8.51 1.60
C PHE A 74 18.43 9.83 1.38
N SER A 75 19.20 10.30 2.38
CA SER A 75 19.97 11.54 2.30
C SER A 75 20.91 11.62 1.07
N GLY A 76 21.47 10.49 0.64
CA GLY A 76 22.28 10.38 -0.59
C GLY A 76 21.53 10.72 -1.89
N TYR A 77 20.19 10.77 -1.87
CA TYR A 77 19.35 11.13 -3.01
C TYR A 77 18.92 12.61 -3.01
N LYS A 78 19.34 13.44 -2.05
CA LYS A 78 18.90 14.85 -1.97
C LYS A 78 19.16 15.67 -3.24
N THR A 79 20.24 15.37 -3.97
CA THR A 79 20.61 16.04 -5.24
C THR A 79 20.25 15.22 -6.49
N LYS A 80 19.73 14.02 -6.29
CA LYS A 80 19.40 13.03 -7.32
C LYS A 80 17.96 13.21 -7.80
N THR A 81 17.66 12.67 -8.98
CA THR A 81 16.32 12.74 -9.58
C THR A 81 15.43 11.66 -8.99
N ILE A 82 14.39 12.09 -8.28
CA ILE A 82 13.38 11.24 -7.66
C ILE A 82 12.10 11.30 -8.48
N TRP A 83 11.55 10.14 -8.83
CA TRP A 83 10.23 10.06 -9.46
C TRP A 83 9.18 9.55 -8.47
N MET A 84 8.09 10.31 -8.37
CA MET A 84 6.89 9.98 -7.59
C MET A 84 5.72 9.78 -8.57
N PRO A 85 5.47 8.55 -9.06
CA PRO A 85 4.49 8.30 -10.13
C PRO A 85 3.01 8.40 -9.74
N PHE A 86 2.64 8.36 -8.46
CA PHE A 86 1.25 8.22 -8.01
C PHE A 86 0.70 9.55 -7.52
N TYR A 87 0.06 10.28 -8.44
CA TYR A 87 -0.20 11.72 -8.28
C TYR A 87 -1.16 12.11 -7.15
N TYR A 88 -2.31 11.41 -7.02
CA TYR A 88 -3.43 11.83 -6.17
C TYR A 88 -3.75 13.35 -6.30
N ASP A 89 -3.36 14.16 -5.31
CA ASP A 89 -3.56 15.61 -5.24
C ASP A 89 -2.27 16.44 -5.42
N GLY A 90 -1.12 15.78 -5.59
CA GLY A 90 0.16 16.42 -5.92
C GLY A 90 0.96 17.01 -4.76
N LEU A 91 0.45 17.08 -3.51
CA LEU A 91 1.18 17.77 -2.43
C LEU A 91 2.38 16.99 -1.90
N CYS A 92 2.43 15.67 -2.10
CA CYS A 92 3.57 14.83 -1.67
C CYS A 92 4.91 15.39 -2.18
N ALA A 93 4.96 15.92 -3.40
CA ALA A 93 6.18 16.52 -3.92
C ALA A 93 6.60 17.80 -3.18
N LYS A 94 5.66 18.58 -2.65
CA LYS A 94 5.99 19.74 -1.80
C LYS A 94 6.59 19.26 -0.48
N HIS A 95 6.02 18.23 0.13
CA HIS A 95 6.56 17.62 1.35
C HIS A 95 7.99 17.11 1.14
N VAL A 96 8.22 16.28 0.12
CA VAL A 96 9.54 15.71 -0.15
C VAL A 96 10.56 16.82 -0.49
N ARG A 97 10.18 17.84 -1.27
CA ARG A 97 11.06 19.00 -1.53
C ARG A 97 11.42 19.77 -0.27
N SER A 98 10.47 19.97 0.65
CA SER A 98 10.73 20.64 1.93
C SER A 98 11.73 19.90 2.84
N LEU A 99 11.96 18.61 2.60
CA LEU A 99 12.96 17.78 3.30
C LEU A 99 14.36 17.84 2.65
N GLY A 100 14.53 18.70 1.63
CA GLY A 100 15.82 18.97 0.97
C GLY A 100 16.08 18.16 -0.29
N PHE A 101 15.10 17.40 -0.80
CA PHE A 101 15.20 16.69 -2.07
C PHE A 101 14.91 17.63 -3.24
N LYS A 102 15.94 17.99 -4.01
CA LYS A 102 15.88 19.09 -4.97
C LYS A 102 15.17 18.74 -6.27
N LYS A 103 15.35 17.52 -6.79
CA LYS A 103 14.87 17.09 -8.12
C LYS A 103 13.75 16.07 -8.02
N VAL A 104 12.58 16.50 -7.55
CA VAL A 104 11.39 15.64 -7.45
C VAL A 104 10.51 15.83 -8.68
N ILE A 105 10.28 14.74 -9.43
CA ILE A 105 9.35 14.66 -10.56
C ILE A 105 8.06 14.02 -10.07
N HIS A 106 6.97 14.80 -10.08
CA HIS A 106 5.64 14.35 -9.67
C HIS A 106 4.61 15.08 -10.51
N LYS A 107 4.10 14.40 -11.54
CA LYS A 107 3.16 14.95 -12.51
C LYS A 107 2.01 13.97 -12.70
N LYS A 108 0.81 14.50 -12.98
CA LYS A 108 -0.35 13.68 -13.31
C LYS A 108 -0.14 13.03 -14.69
N GLN A 109 0.41 11.82 -14.69
CA GLN A 109 0.77 11.05 -15.88
C GLN A 109 0.44 9.58 -15.64
N ASP A 110 0.20 8.83 -16.71
CA ASP A 110 0.05 7.38 -16.60
C ASP A 110 1.38 6.72 -16.26
N PHE A 111 1.40 5.93 -15.18
CA PHE A 111 2.60 5.26 -14.70
C PHE A 111 3.20 4.31 -15.74
N PHE A 112 2.38 3.52 -16.43
CA PHE A 112 2.87 2.49 -17.35
C PHE A 112 3.44 3.09 -18.63
N GLN A 113 2.76 4.11 -19.19
CA GLN A 113 3.27 4.87 -20.32
C GLN A 113 4.60 5.51 -19.96
N LYS A 114 4.70 6.13 -18.78
CA LYS A 114 5.91 6.83 -18.38
C LYS A 114 7.06 5.89 -18.01
N ALA A 115 6.77 4.73 -17.44
CA ALA A 115 7.76 3.69 -17.17
C ALA A 115 8.29 3.02 -18.46
N ALA A 116 7.55 3.07 -19.57
CA ALA A 116 8.00 2.58 -20.87
C ALA A 116 8.91 3.58 -21.62
N ASP A 117 8.93 4.85 -21.22
CA ASP A 117 9.81 5.88 -21.77
C ASP A 117 11.24 5.68 -21.27
N THR A 118 12.05 4.97 -22.06
CA THR A 118 13.43 4.64 -21.70
C THR A 118 14.32 5.86 -21.49
N THR A 119 14.12 6.94 -22.26
CA THR A 119 14.86 8.20 -22.11
C THR A 119 14.57 8.84 -20.77
N PHE A 120 13.29 8.89 -20.40
CA PHE A 120 12.90 9.36 -19.07
C PHE A 120 13.45 8.48 -17.97
N MET A 121 13.29 7.16 -18.06
CA MET A 121 13.72 6.24 -17.01
C MET A 121 15.24 6.29 -16.79
N LYS A 122 16.05 6.51 -17.83
CA LYS A 122 17.50 6.74 -17.70
C LYS A 122 17.87 7.98 -16.88
N SER A 123 16.95 8.94 -16.72
CA SER A 123 17.17 10.16 -15.94
C SER A 123 16.80 10.02 -14.46
N ILE A 124 16.21 8.89 -14.05
CA ILE A 124 15.71 8.66 -12.69
C ILE A 124 16.74 7.88 -11.86
N ASP A 125 17.06 8.39 -10.68
CA ASP A 125 17.96 7.72 -9.73
C ASP A 125 17.19 6.89 -8.69
N LEU A 126 15.95 7.30 -8.35
CA LEU A 126 15.10 6.65 -7.34
C LEU A 126 13.62 6.83 -7.68
N ILE A 127 12.83 5.77 -7.51
CA ILE A 127 11.36 5.86 -7.52
C ILE A 127 10.86 5.75 -6.08
N TRP A 128 10.20 6.77 -5.53
CA TRP A 128 9.82 6.78 -4.12
C TRP A 128 8.42 7.34 -3.94
N ASP A 129 7.45 6.50 -3.55
CA ASP A 129 6.06 6.93 -3.52
C ASP A 129 5.12 6.03 -2.66
N ASN A 130 3.86 6.45 -2.54
CA ASN A 130 2.75 5.69 -1.97
C ASN A 130 1.75 5.29 -3.07
N PRO A 131 1.82 4.06 -3.62
CA PRO A 131 0.92 3.61 -4.68
C PRO A 131 -0.53 3.46 -4.22
N PRO A 132 -1.50 3.58 -5.14
CA PRO A 132 -2.87 3.17 -4.85
C PRO A 132 -2.93 1.65 -4.67
N TYR A 133 -3.61 1.19 -3.62
CA TYR A 133 -3.70 -0.25 -3.30
C TYR A 133 -4.84 -0.98 -3.99
N THR A 134 -5.60 -0.29 -4.85
CA THR A 134 -6.84 -0.80 -5.40
C THR A 134 -6.57 -1.92 -6.41
N GLY A 135 -6.92 -3.15 -6.02
CA GLY A 135 -6.90 -4.33 -6.89
C GLY A 135 -5.56 -5.07 -6.95
N ALA A 136 -5.58 -6.38 -6.70
CA ALA A 136 -4.40 -7.23 -6.71
C ALA A 136 -3.63 -7.19 -8.06
N GLN A 137 -4.37 -7.10 -9.17
CA GLN A 137 -3.83 -7.07 -10.52
C GLN A 137 -3.03 -5.78 -10.80
N LEU A 138 -3.51 -4.63 -10.33
CA LEU A 138 -2.81 -3.35 -10.51
C LEU A 138 -1.53 -3.34 -9.69
N LYS A 139 -1.59 -3.76 -8.41
CA LYS A 139 -0.42 -3.89 -7.54
C LYS A 139 0.66 -4.79 -8.17
N GLU A 140 0.25 -5.94 -8.70
CA GLU A 140 1.17 -6.85 -9.37
C GLU A 140 1.84 -6.21 -10.59
N ARG A 141 1.06 -5.58 -11.47
CA ARG A 141 1.60 -4.90 -12.66
C ARG A 141 2.58 -3.80 -12.27
N VAL A 142 2.25 -2.98 -11.28
CA VAL A 142 3.13 -1.92 -10.75
C VAL A 142 4.45 -2.51 -10.26
N LEU A 143 4.41 -3.50 -9.37
CA LEU A 143 5.62 -4.09 -8.79
C LEU A 143 6.49 -4.78 -9.85
N ARG A 144 5.89 -5.49 -10.81
CA ARG A 144 6.63 -6.08 -11.94
C ARG A 144 7.33 -5.00 -12.77
N THR A 145 6.65 -3.90 -13.07
CA THR A 145 7.25 -2.77 -13.80
C THR A 145 8.39 -2.13 -13.02
N LEU A 146 8.20 -1.90 -11.71
CA LEU A 146 9.24 -1.33 -10.84
C LEU A 146 10.49 -2.23 -10.80
N VAL A 147 10.34 -3.54 -10.59
CA VAL A 147 11.50 -4.45 -10.55
C VAL A 147 12.18 -4.55 -11.92
N LYS A 148 11.40 -4.67 -13.01
CA LYS A 148 11.94 -4.73 -14.39
C LYS A 148 12.67 -3.45 -14.80
N SER A 149 12.31 -2.30 -14.25
CA SER A 149 12.96 -1.02 -14.57
C SER A 149 14.45 -1.01 -14.19
N GLY A 150 14.85 -1.84 -13.22
CA GLY A 150 16.20 -1.87 -12.68
C GLY A 150 16.57 -0.68 -11.79
N ILE A 151 15.70 0.33 -11.68
CA ILE A 151 15.88 1.52 -10.86
C ILE A 151 15.58 1.18 -9.39
N PRO A 152 16.39 1.67 -8.43
CA PRO A 152 16.04 1.56 -7.02
C PRO A 152 14.66 2.15 -6.75
N PHE A 153 13.88 1.50 -5.89
CA PHE A 153 12.56 2.01 -5.51
C PHE A 153 12.22 1.80 -4.04
N VAL A 154 11.31 2.65 -3.56
CA VAL A 154 10.78 2.66 -2.19
C VAL A 154 9.27 2.86 -2.27
N MET A 155 8.50 1.83 -1.97
CA MET A 155 7.03 1.87 -2.05
C MET A 155 6.42 1.63 -0.67
N LEU A 156 5.51 2.50 -0.25
CA LEU A 156 4.66 2.21 0.89
C LEU A 156 3.70 1.08 0.50
N LEU A 157 3.63 0.01 1.28
CA LEU A 157 2.80 -1.16 1.01
C LEU A 157 2.30 -1.81 2.31
N PRO A 158 1.18 -2.54 2.30
CA PRO A 158 0.83 -3.44 3.40
C PRO A 158 1.95 -4.45 3.66
N SER A 159 2.25 -4.71 4.94
CA SER A 159 3.30 -5.64 5.38
C SER A 159 3.11 -7.06 4.83
N SER A 160 1.88 -7.44 4.48
CA SER A 160 1.55 -8.71 3.85
C SER A 160 2.28 -8.95 2.52
N ILE A 161 2.80 -7.91 1.86
CA ILE A 161 3.62 -8.06 0.64
C ILE A 161 4.87 -8.92 0.90
N LEU A 162 5.42 -8.88 2.11
CA LEU A 162 6.62 -9.62 2.49
C LEU A 162 6.39 -11.14 2.50
N HIS A 163 5.14 -11.57 2.68
CA HIS A 163 4.74 -12.98 2.63
C HIS A 163 4.21 -13.39 1.25
N SER A 164 4.13 -12.46 0.31
CA SER A 164 3.49 -12.72 -0.98
C SER A 164 4.40 -13.54 -1.89
N LYS A 165 3.80 -14.54 -2.55
CA LYS A 165 4.44 -15.26 -3.66
C LYS A 165 4.85 -14.30 -4.77
N LEU A 166 4.06 -13.25 -5.02
CA LEU A 166 4.37 -12.22 -6.00
C LEU A 166 5.76 -11.63 -5.80
N LEU A 167 6.09 -11.18 -4.57
CA LEU A 167 7.40 -10.58 -4.30
C LEU A 167 8.53 -11.60 -4.52
N GLN A 168 8.33 -12.84 -4.07
CA GLN A 168 9.30 -13.94 -4.24
C GLN A 168 9.52 -14.29 -5.72
N ASP A 169 8.48 -14.19 -6.55
CA ASP A 169 8.56 -14.54 -7.97
C ASP A 169 9.21 -13.43 -8.82
N ILE A 170 9.15 -12.17 -8.39
CA ILE A 170 9.59 -11.03 -9.24
C ILE A 170 10.90 -10.40 -8.80
N ALA A 171 11.25 -10.46 -7.52
CA ALA A 171 12.39 -9.74 -6.96
C ALA A 171 13.52 -10.68 -6.56
N GLU A 172 14.76 -10.26 -6.81
CA GLU A 172 15.93 -10.81 -6.11
C GLU A 172 15.84 -10.47 -4.62
N LEU A 173 15.50 -11.45 -3.78
CA LEU A 173 15.26 -11.22 -2.36
C LEU A 173 16.48 -10.66 -1.61
N SER A 174 17.70 -10.93 -2.07
CA SER A 174 18.94 -10.35 -1.53
C SER A 174 19.09 -8.83 -1.78
N LYS A 175 18.21 -8.24 -2.59
CA LYS A 175 18.15 -6.80 -2.87
C LYS A 175 16.96 -6.12 -2.18
N VAL A 176 16.11 -6.89 -1.48
CA VAL A 176 14.94 -6.40 -0.77
C VAL A 176 15.36 -5.98 0.63
N GLN A 177 14.97 -4.76 1.01
CA GLN A 177 15.15 -4.19 2.33
C GLN A 177 13.83 -3.55 2.76
N VAL A 178 13.62 -3.37 4.06
CA VAL A 178 12.33 -2.93 4.61
C VAL A 178 12.57 -1.94 5.74
N ILE A 179 11.89 -0.80 5.66
CA ILE A 179 11.74 0.13 6.78
C ILE A 179 10.33 -0.06 7.34
N ILE A 180 10.23 -0.41 8.62
CA ILE A 180 8.99 -0.66 9.36
C ILE A 180 8.76 0.52 10.32
N PRO A 181 7.88 1.46 9.94
CA PRO A 181 7.45 2.51 10.86
C PRO A 181 6.43 1.97 11.87
N ARG A 182 6.36 2.61 13.05
CA ARG A 182 5.33 2.28 14.05
C ARG A 182 3.91 2.53 13.51
N ARG A 183 3.75 3.64 12.79
CA ARG A 183 2.55 4.14 12.12
C ARG A 183 2.95 4.95 10.90
N VAL A 184 2.07 5.03 9.91
CA VAL A 184 2.19 5.99 8.80
C VAL A 184 0.96 6.89 8.80
N TYR A 185 1.17 8.19 8.83
CA TYR A 185 0.13 9.20 8.81
C TYR A 185 -0.21 9.55 7.36
N VAL A 186 -1.48 9.33 7.03
CA VAL A 186 -2.06 9.65 5.73
C VAL A 186 -3.28 10.55 5.90
N CYS A 187 -3.62 11.33 4.89
CA CYS A 187 -4.83 12.16 4.89
C CYS A 187 -5.55 12.09 3.54
N LYS A 188 -6.86 12.35 3.58
CA LYS A 188 -7.61 12.72 2.37
C LYS A 188 -7.57 14.23 2.21
N THR A 189 -7.67 14.74 0.99
CA THR A 189 -7.68 16.19 0.72
C THR A 189 -8.67 16.92 1.63
N GLY A 190 -8.17 17.91 2.38
CA GLY A 190 -8.97 18.71 3.32
C GLY A 190 -9.41 17.99 4.61
N LYS A 191 -8.83 16.83 4.94
CA LYS A 191 -9.14 16.06 6.16
C LYS A 191 -7.91 15.95 7.07
N THR A 192 -8.16 15.79 8.36
CA THR A 192 -7.11 15.55 9.36
C THR A 192 -6.35 14.26 9.06
N PRO A 193 -5.01 14.24 9.24
CA PRO A 193 -4.22 13.03 9.19
C PRO A 193 -4.71 11.95 10.13
N VAL A 194 -4.65 10.70 9.67
CA VAL A 194 -4.97 9.51 10.46
C VAL A 194 -3.80 8.52 10.40
N PRO A 195 -3.50 7.83 11.52
CA PRO A 195 -2.43 6.85 11.56
C PRO A 195 -2.88 5.49 11.04
N PHE A 196 -2.10 4.92 10.12
CA PHE A 196 -2.25 3.55 9.63
C PHE A 196 -1.15 2.66 10.22
N LYS A 197 -1.52 1.43 10.59
CA LYS A 197 -0.59 0.39 11.06
C LYS A 197 -0.41 -0.67 9.97
N TYR A 198 0.61 -1.50 10.12
CA TYR A 198 0.91 -2.63 9.22
C TYR A 198 1.26 -2.21 7.79
N LEU A 199 1.78 -1.00 7.63
CA LEU A 199 2.42 -0.56 6.40
C LEU A 199 3.95 -0.62 6.57
N VAL A 200 4.64 -0.90 5.48
CA VAL A 200 6.10 -0.92 5.40
C VAL A 200 6.54 -0.16 4.16
N TRP A 201 7.73 0.43 4.23
CA TRP A 201 8.41 0.93 3.03
C TRP A 201 9.24 -0.22 2.47
N LEU A 202 8.72 -0.86 1.42
CA LEU A 202 9.46 -1.86 0.66
C LEU A 202 10.53 -1.14 -0.16
N CYS A 203 11.79 -1.40 0.17
CA CYS A 203 12.94 -0.82 -0.47
C CYS A 203 13.62 -1.89 -1.34
N TYR A 204 13.89 -1.57 -2.61
CA TYR A 204 14.54 -2.49 -3.53
C TYR A 204 15.77 -1.83 -4.14
N ARG A 205 16.94 -2.47 -4.02
CA ARG A 205 18.24 -1.98 -4.52
C ARG A 205 18.68 -0.62 -3.97
N THR A 206 18.11 -0.17 -2.85
CA THR A 206 18.42 1.11 -2.21
C THR A 206 19.73 1.10 -1.41
N ARG A 207 20.23 -0.10 -1.04
CA ARG A 207 21.49 -0.31 -0.30
C ARG A 207 21.50 0.38 1.07
N LEU A 208 20.41 0.21 1.82
CA LEU A 208 20.36 0.59 3.23
C LEU A 208 21.41 -0.20 4.02
N PRO A 209 21.90 0.31 5.16
CA PRO A 209 22.88 -0.40 5.99
C PRO A 209 22.38 -1.73 6.58
N LYS A 210 21.06 -1.91 6.69
CA LYS A 210 20.40 -3.10 7.23
C LYS A 210 19.22 -3.48 6.34
N ASP A 211 18.93 -4.77 6.25
CA ASP A 211 17.79 -5.28 5.49
C ASP A 211 16.45 -5.01 6.19
N LEU A 212 16.47 -4.91 7.52
CA LEU A 212 15.31 -4.60 8.33
C LEU A 212 15.63 -3.44 9.28
N VAL A 213 14.86 -2.37 9.13
CA VAL A 213 14.99 -1.16 9.95
C VAL A 213 13.66 -0.87 10.62
N PHE A 214 13.66 -0.70 11.94
CA PHE A 214 12.50 -0.25 12.68
C PHE A 214 12.65 1.25 12.95
N VAL A 215 11.59 2.02 12.70
CA VAL A 215 11.54 3.45 13.02
C VAL A 215 10.75 3.62 14.32
N GLU A 216 11.40 4.23 15.30
CA GLU A 216 10.80 4.57 16.58
C GLU A 216 9.80 5.73 16.44
N ASP A 217 8.79 5.76 17.30
CA ASP A 217 7.79 6.84 17.32
C ASP A 217 8.37 7.99 18.13
N ASP A 218 8.32 9.22 17.62
CA ASP A 218 8.71 10.44 18.33
C ASP A 218 7.65 10.92 19.33
N GLY A 219 6.80 10.01 19.81
CA GLY A 219 5.82 10.29 20.87
C GLY A 219 4.60 11.10 20.43
N GLY A 220 4.49 11.49 19.15
CA GLY A 220 3.36 12.28 18.67
C GLY A 220 3.52 13.79 18.84
N GLU A 221 4.66 14.27 19.33
CA GLU A 221 4.92 15.71 19.36
C GLU A 221 5.04 16.23 17.94
N THR A 222 4.17 17.18 17.60
CA THR A 222 4.20 17.84 16.31
C THR A 222 5.50 18.63 16.29
N ARG A 223 6.48 18.23 15.47
CA ARG A 223 7.64 19.07 15.19
C ARG A 223 7.12 20.35 14.54
N GLU A 224 6.93 21.40 15.34
CA GLU A 224 6.66 22.73 14.83
C GLU A 224 7.81 23.10 13.90
N VAL A 225 7.43 23.47 12.68
CA VAL A 225 8.39 23.92 11.67
C VAL A 225 8.77 25.33 12.09
N VAL A 226 9.98 25.48 12.64
CA VAL A 226 10.63 26.80 12.85
C VAL A 226 10.95 27.43 11.50
#